data_AF-N1UYP7-F1
#
_entry.id   AF-N1UYP7-F1
#
_cell.length_a   1.000
_cell.length_b   1.000
_cell.length_c   1.000
_cell.angle_alpha   90.00
_cell.angle_beta   90.00
_cell.angle_gamma   90.00
#
_symmetry.space_group_name_H-M   'P 1'
#
loop_
_entity.id
_entity.type
_entity.pdbx_description
1 polymer ?
#
loop_
_entity_poly.entity_id
_entity_poly.type
_entity_poly.pdbx_seq_one_letter_code
_entity_poly.pdbx_strand_id
1 'polypeptide(L)'
;MEFFGAARQARRDDKELGKGIWRRTHDRFKRGLDRYHQVLEGVADDALYDQLVGIANELSAQLTQVRGCCMRAQQLRPSDGLDIPGGKLAAVHRSLSKAGNSLAAAAESAAMARLAASPEASQDAAESVRRRAAIVVDDVTEALRLLEGDEA
;
A
#
# COMPACT_ATOMS: atom_id res chain seq x y z
N MET A 1 -23.52 8.54 9.80
CA MET A 1 -23.87 8.24 8.39
C MET A 1 -22.73 7.57 7.61
N GLU A 2 -21.67 7.05 8.23
CA GLU A 2 -20.55 6.42 7.51
C GLU A 2 -20.80 4.97 7.03
N PHE A 3 -21.73 4.26 7.68
CA PHE A 3 -22.06 2.86 7.37
C PHE A 3 -22.55 2.63 5.92
N PHE A 4 -23.32 3.57 5.37
CA PHE A 4 -23.81 3.48 3.99
C PHE A 4 -22.74 3.79 2.93
N GLY A 5 -21.67 4.49 3.30
CA GLY A 5 -20.52 4.75 2.42
C GLY A 5 -19.63 3.50 2.30
N ALA A 6 -19.28 2.91 3.44
CA ALA A 6 -18.44 1.71 3.49
C ALA A 6 -19.07 0.51 2.76
N ALA A 7 -20.37 0.28 2.94
CA ALA A 7 -21.08 -0.80 2.24
C ALA A 7 -21.15 -0.60 0.71
N ARG A 8 -21.30 0.65 0.24
CA ARG A 8 -21.25 0.96 -1.20
C ARG A 8 -19.84 0.79 -1.76
N GLN A 9 -18.83 1.22 -1.02
CA GLN A 9 -17.44 1.07 -1.41
C GLN A 9 -17.05 -0.41 -1.52
N ALA A 10 -17.42 -1.23 -0.52
CA ALA A 10 -17.18 -2.66 -0.54
C ALA A 10 -17.85 -3.36 -1.75
N ARG A 11 -19.09 -2.98 -2.09
CA ARG A 11 -19.78 -3.50 -3.29
C ARG A 11 -19.10 -3.07 -4.59
N ARG A 12 -18.60 -1.82 -4.66
CA ARG A 12 -17.84 -1.34 -5.83
C ARG A 12 -16.54 -2.12 -5.98
N ASP A 13 -15.84 -2.34 -4.88
CA ASP A 13 -14.59 -3.09 -4.87
C ASP A 13 -14.82 -4.56 -5.21
N ASP A 14 -15.91 -5.19 -4.74
CA ASP A 14 -16.31 -6.56 -5.15
C ASP A 14 -16.56 -6.63 -6.67
N LYS A 15 -17.23 -5.61 -7.22
CA LYS A 15 -17.56 -5.55 -8.65
C LYS A 15 -16.33 -5.38 -9.53
N GLU A 16 -15.36 -4.59 -9.09
CA GLU A 16 -14.20 -4.20 -9.91
C GLU A 16 -12.95 -5.06 -9.68
N LEU A 17 -12.77 -5.60 -8.47
CA LEU A 17 -11.61 -6.42 -8.10
C LEU A 17 -11.96 -7.91 -7.98
N GLY A 18 -13.24 -8.27 -8.10
CA GLY A 18 -13.73 -9.59 -7.76
C GLY A 18 -13.67 -9.85 -6.26
N LYS A 19 -13.70 -11.15 -5.90
CA LYS A 19 -13.63 -11.63 -4.51
C LYS A 19 -12.40 -12.48 -4.22
N GLY A 20 -11.54 -12.69 -5.22
CA GLY A 20 -10.35 -13.53 -5.13
C GLY A 20 -9.08 -12.76 -4.73
N ILE A 21 -7.95 -13.23 -5.28
CA ILE A 21 -6.62 -12.82 -4.86
C ILE A 21 -6.34 -11.32 -5.03
N TRP A 22 -6.83 -10.71 -6.12
CA TRP A 22 -6.57 -9.28 -6.41
C TRP A 22 -7.26 -8.35 -5.42
N ARG A 23 -8.50 -8.69 -5.03
CA ARG A 23 -9.19 -8.00 -3.94
C ARG A 23 -8.43 -8.11 -2.63
N ARG A 24 -7.95 -9.32 -2.29
CA ARG A 24 -7.18 -9.53 -1.06
C ARG A 24 -5.87 -8.75 -1.04
N THR A 25 -5.18 -8.66 -2.16
CA THR A 25 -3.93 -7.90 -2.31
C THR A 25 -4.18 -6.40 -2.14
N HIS A 26 -5.22 -5.87 -2.78
CA HIS A 26 -5.65 -4.48 -2.56
C HIS A 26 -5.99 -4.20 -1.09
N ASP A 27 -6.80 -5.06 -0.46
CA ASP A 27 -7.21 -4.88 0.94
C ASP A 27 -6.03 -4.98 1.91
N ARG A 28 -5.03 -5.82 1.62
CA ARG A 28 -3.80 -5.88 2.41
C ARG A 28 -3.04 -4.55 2.35
N PHE A 29 -2.87 -3.99 1.15
CA PHE A 29 -2.20 -2.70 0.98
C PHE A 29 -2.95 -1.60 1.72
N LYS A 30 -4.28 -1.52 1.53
CA LYS A 30 -5.14 -0.57 2.22
C LYS A 30 -4.99 -0.66 3.74
N ARG A 31 -5.04 -1.87 4.33
CA ARG A 31 -4.86 -2.05 5.78
C ARG A 31 -3.47 -1.60 6.27
N GLY A 32 -2.43 -1.75 5.46
CA GLY A 32 -1.09 -1.24 5.76
C GLY A 32 -1.08 0.29 5.85
N LEU A 33 -1.78 0.95 4.92
CA LEU A 33 -1.93 2.40 4.90
C LEU A 33 -2.79 2.90 6.07
N ASP A 34 -3.90 2.23 6.36
CA ASP A 34 -4.75 2.55 7.52
C ASP A 34 -3.94 2.47 8.83
N ARG A 35 -3.07 1.47 8.98
CA ARG A 35 -2.15 1.37 10.12
C ARG A 35 -1.12 2.49 10.15
N TYR A 36 -0.59 2.88 8.99
CA TYR A 36 0.33 4.02 8.90
C TYR A 36 -0.35 5.31 9.37
N HIS A 37 -1.59 5.58 8.94
CA HIS A 37 -2.35 6.75 9.40
C HIS A 37 -2.66 6.68 10.89
N GLN A 38 -3.04 5.51 11.42
CA GLN A 38 -3.23 5.32 12.85
C GLN A 38 -1.95 5.62 13.64
N VAL A 39 -0.78 5.36 13.07
CA VAL A 39 0.49 5.71 13.70
C VAL A 39 0.62 7.22 13.86
N LEU A 40 0.27 8.00 12.82
CA LEU A 40 0.34 9.46 12.82
C LEU A 40 -0.50 10.09 13.93
N GLU A 41 -1.68 9.54 14.22
CA GLU A 41 -2.60 10.04 15.27
C GLU A 41 -1.95 10.11 16.66
N GLY A 42 -0.88 9.33 16.90
CA GLY A 42 -0.16 9.32 18.17
C GLY A 42 1.25 9.93 18.10
N VAL A 43 1.58 10.71 17.07
CA VAL A 43 2.86 11.45 16.99
C VAL A 43 2.65 12.82 17.62
N ALA A 44 3.40 13.11 18.69
CA ALA A 44 3.26 14.36 19.45
C ALA A 44 4.23 15.47 19.00
N ASP A 45 5.33 15.12 18.36
CA ASP A 45 6.29 16.07 17.81
C ASP A 45 5.80 16.56 16.44
N ASP A 46 5.47 17.85 16.34
CA ASP A 46 4.94 18.48 15.12
C ASP A 46 5.91 18.34 13.92
N ALA A 47 7.22 18.47 14.15
CA ALA A 47 8.21 18.39 13.08
C ALA A 47 8.38 16.95 12.56
N LEU A 48 8.26 15.96 13.45
CA LEU A 48 8.20 14.56 13.04
C LEU A 48 6.88 14.25 12.33
N TYR A 49 5.76 14.76 12.87
CA TYR A 49 4.44 14.57 12.28
C TYR A 49 4.39 15.09 10.84
N ASP A 50 4.84 16.31 10.59
CA ASP A 50 4.86 16.92 9.26
C ASP A 50 5.67 16.08 8.25
N GLN A 51 6.81 15.55 8.68
CA GLN A 51 7.62 14.66 7.83
C GLN A 51 6.90 13.34 7.50
N LEU A 52 6.27 12.72 8.50
CA LEU A 52 5.56 11.46 8.31
C LEU A 52 4.25 11.64 7.52
N VAL A 53 3.56 12.77 7.65
CA VAL A 53 2.42 13.15 6.81
C VAL A 53 2.82 13.27 5.35
N GLY A 54 3.98 13.89 5.07
CA GLY A 54 4.53 13.94 3.71
C GLY A 54 4.67 12.54 3.10
N ILE A 55 5.24 11.60 3.87
CA ILE A 55 5.38 10.20 3.46
C ILE A 55 4.02 9.51 3.31
N ALA A 56 3.05 9.79 4.20
CA ALA A 56 1.70 9.24 4.11
C ALA A 56 0.98 9.65 2.83
N ASN A 57 1.17 10.90 2.37
CA ASN A 57 0.61 11.38 1.11
C ASN A 57 1.19 10.62 -0.09
N GLU A 58 2.51 10.40 -0.10
CA GLU A 58 3.18 9.59 -1.14
C GLU A 58 2.67 8.14 -1.16
N LEU A 59 2.53 7.51 0.01
CA LEU A 59 2.00 6.14 0.14
C LEU A 59 0.51 6.05 -0.23
N SER A 60 -0.28 7.07 0.09
CA SER A 60 -1.70 7.15 -0.26
C SER A 60 -1.91 7.24 -1.77
N ALA A 61 -1.03 7.94 -2.49
CA ALA A 61 -1.06 7.96 -3.95
C ALA A 61 -0.87 6.56 -4.55
N GLN A 62 -0.07 5.70 -3.91
CA GLN A 62 0.17 4.33 -4.36
C GLN A 62 -1.07 3.43 -4.23
N LEU A 63 -1.96 3.67 -3.28
CA LEU A 63 -3.20 2.88 -3.15
C LEU A 63 -4.04 2.95 -4.43
N THR A 64 -4.12 4.13 -5.06
CA THR A 64 -4.83 4.31 -6.33
C THR A 64 -4.18 3.49 -7.45
N GLN A 65 -2.85 3.47 -7.51
CA GLN A 65 -2.08 2.71 -8.49
C GLN A 65 -2.25 1.19 -8.30
N VAL A 66 -2.13 0.72 -7.05
CA VAL A 66 -2.35 -0.70 -6.69
C VAL A 66 -3.76 -1.13 -7.07
N ARG A 67 -4.77 -0.28 -6.81
CA ARG A 67 -6.15 -0.56 -7.20
C ARG A 67 -6.29 -0.71 -8.72
N GLY A 68 -5.73 0.21 -9.51
CA GLY A 68 -5.74 0.13 -10.96
C GLY A 68 -5.03 -1.12 -11.49
N CYS A 69 -3.89 -1.47 -10.92
CA CYS A 69 -3.13 -2.68 -11.23
C CYS A 69 -3.97 -3.94 -10.96
N CYS A 70 -4.57 -4.06 -9.77
CA CYS A 70 -5.43 -5.19 -9.41
C CYS A 70 -6.68 -5.28 -10.31
N MET A 71 -7.30 -4.16 -10.67
CA MET A 71 -8.45 -4.15 -11.60
C MET A 71 -8.06 -4.67 -12.98
N ARG A 72 -6.97 -4.16 -13.56
CA ARG A 72 -6.46 -4.62 -14.87
C ARG A 72 -6.06 -6.09 -14.82
N ALA A 73 -5.38 -6.54 -13.77
CA ALA A 73 -5.02 -7.94 -13.59
C ALA A 73 -6.25 -8.86 -13.48
N GLN A 74 -7.30 -8.42 -12.75
CA GLN A 74 -8.58 -9.12 -12.67
C GLN A 74 -9.30 -9.18 -14.03
N GLN A 75 -9.21 -8.13 -14.85
CA GLN A 75 -9.79 -8.12 -16.20
C GLN A 75 -9.06 -9.09 -17.14
N LEU A 76 -7.72 -9.14 -17.07
CA LEU A 76 -6.90 -10.03 -17.89
C LEU A 76 -7.13 -11.50 -17.52
N ARG A 77 -7.22 -11.80 -16.22
CA ARG A 77 -7.50 -13.15 -15.74
C ARG A 77 -8.32 -13.10 -14.45
N PRO A 78 -9.66 -13.21 -14.57
CA PRO A 78 -10.54 -13.21 -13.42
C PRO A 78 -10.17 -14.31 -12.41
N SER A 79 -10.13 -13.94 -11.14
CA SER A 79 -9.91 -14.86 -10.03
C SER A 79 -10.99 -14.67 -8.97
N ASP A 80 -11.69 -15.76 -8.66
CA ASP A 80 -12.66 -15.85 -7.57
C ASP A 80 -12.08 -16.52 -6.32
N GLY A 81 -10.88 -17.12 -6.44
CA GLY A 81 -10.19 -17.85 -5.39
C GLY A 81 -8.87 -17.20 -4.97
N LEU A 82 -8.09 -17.94 -4.17
CA LEU A 82 -6.76 -17.50 -3.72
C LEU A 82 -5.63 -17.98 -4.63
N ASP A 83 -5.96 -18.72 -5.69
CA ASP A 83 -4.98 -19.21 -6.64
C ASP A 83 -4.35 -18.05 -7.42
N ILE A 84 -3.03 -17.98 -7.35
CA ILE A 84 -2.25 -16.98 -8.05
C ILE A 84 -2.21 -17.38 -9.53
N PRO A 85 -2.68 -16.53 -10.45
CA PRO A 85 -2.62 -16.84 -11.87
C PRO A 85 -1.17 -17.02 -12.33
N GLY A 86 -0.88 -18.10 -13.06
CA GLY A 86 0.45 -18.37 -13.61
C GLY A 86 0.92 -17.35 -14.65
N GLY A 87 2.20 -17.44 -15.04
CA GLY A 87 2.82 -16.55 -16.02
C GLY A 87 3.13 -15.16 -15.46
N LYS A 88 3.02 -14.13 -16.29
CA LYS A 88 3.31 -12.71 -15.96
C LYS A 88 2.54 -12.21 -14.73
N LEU A 89 1.27 -12.61 -14.58
CA LEU A 89 0.43 -12.22 -13.44
C LEU A 89 0.93 -12.75 -12.10
N ALA A 90 1.67 -13.87 -12.08
CA ALA A 90 2.32 -14.35 -10.85
C ALA A 90 3.43 -13.39 -10.40
N ALA A 91 4.16 -12.78 -11.35
CA ALA A 91 5.19 -11.78 -11.06
C ALA A 91 4.56 -10.47 -10.57
N VAL A 92 3.48 -10.00 -11.23
CA VAL A 92 2.70 -8.84 -10.78
C VAL A 92 2.20 -9.03 -9.35
N HIS A 93 1.54 -10.16 -9.06
CA HIS A 93 1.07 -10.48 -7.72
C HIS A 93 2.20 -10.51 -6.68
N ARG A 94 3.35 -11.09 -7.05
CA ARG A 94 4.53 -11.13 -6.18
C ARG A 94 5.03 -9.73 -5.85
N SER A 95 5.12 -8.83 -6.84
CA SER A 95 5.54 -7.44 -6.64
C SER A 95 4.57 -6.69 -5.74
N LEU A 96 3.25 -6.79 -5.98
CA LEU A 96 2.23 -6.18 -5.11
C LEU A 96 2.24 -6.74 -3.69
N SER A 97 2.49 -8.05 -3.55
CA SER A 97 2.63 -8.67 -2.22
C SER A 97 3.84 -8.15 -1.47
N LYS A 98 4.97 -7.93 -2.16
CA LYS A 98 6.15 -7.27 -1.57
C LYS A 98 5.81 -5.84 -1.17
N ALA A 99 5.19 -5.05 -2.04
CA ALA A 99 4.76 -3.69 -1.73
C ALA A 99 3.92 -3.62 -0.44
N GLY A 100 2.97 -4.53 -0.26
CA GLY A 100 2.15 -4.62 0.96
C GLY A 100 2.96 -4.95 2.22
N ASN A 101 3.99 -5.81 2.11
CA ASN A 101 4.88 -6.11 3.23
C ASN A 101 5.82 -4.94 3.55
N SER A 102 6.39 -4.31 2.51
CA SER A 102 7.21 -3.11 2.62
C SER A 102 6.43 -1.96 3.27
N LEU A 103 5.13 -1.83 2.97
CA LEU A 103 4.24 -0.84 3.59
C LEU A 103 3.99 -1.14 5.07
N ALA A 104 3.79 -2.40 5.43
CA ALA A 104 3.70 -2.79 6.83
C ALA A 104 4.99 -2.45 7.60
N ALA A 105 6.16 -2.72 7.00
CA ALA A 105 7.45 -2.35 7.57
C ALA A 105 7.63 -0.83 7.67
N ALA A 106 7.13 -0.05 6.71
CA ALA A 106 7.13 1.41 6.78
C ALA A 106 6.28 1.92 7.96
N ALA A 107 5.09 1.35 8.16
CA ALA A 107 4.21 1.67 9.29
C ALA A 107 4.86 1.31 10.64
N GLU A 108 5.51 0.15 10.74
CA GLU A 108 6.29 -0.23 11.92
C GLU A 108 7.45 0.74 12.18
N SER A 109 8.14 1.19 11.13
CA SER A 109 9.20 2.19 11.25
C SER A 109 8.69 3.51 11.79
N ALA A 110 7.53 3.97 11.30
CA ALA A 110 6.89 5.18 11.78
C ALA A 110 6.45 5.04 13.24
N ALA A 111 5.97 3.85 13.64
CA ALA A 111 5.63 3.57 15.03
C ALA A 111 6.86 3.65 15.94
N MET A 112 8.02 3.17 15.49
CA MET A 112 9.28 3.29 16.21
C MET A 112 9.80 4.73 16.24
N ALA A 113 9.60 5.49 15.15
CA ALA A 113 10.01 6.89 15.08
C ALA A 113 9.37 7.75 16.17
N ARG A 114 8.12 7.46 16.57
CA ARG A 114 7.45 8.17 17.68
C ARG A 114 8.20 8.06 19.02
N LEU A 115 9.01 7.01 19.19
CA LEU A 115 9.73 6.72 20.43
C LEU A 115 11.11 7.39 20.50
N ALA A 116 11.48 8.17 19.48
CA ALA A 116 12.74 8.89 19.45
C ALA A 116 12.83 9.88 20.62
N ALA A 117 13.96 9.83 21.34
CA ALA A 117 14.17 10.61 22.56
C ALA A 117 14.87 11.95 22.33
N SER A 118 15.34 12.22 21.11
CA SER A 118 15.99 13.48 20.72
C SER A 118 15.58 13.92 19.32
N PRO A 119 15.77 15.21 18.98
CA PRO A 119 15.54 15.71 17.62
C PRO A 119 16.36 14.98 16.56
N GLU A 120 17.65 14.69 16.82
CA GLU A 120 18.53 13.98 15.88
C GLU A 120 18.03 12.55 15.65
N ALA A 121 17.65 11.85 16.72
CA ALA A 121 17.07 10.51 16.63
C ALA A 121 15.72 10.51 15.86
N SER A 122 14.94 11.59 15.99
CA SER A 122 13.67 11.75 15.26
C SER A 122 13.90 11.94 13.76
N GLN A 123 14.93 12.70 13.38
CA GLN A 123 15.34 12.88 11.99
C GLN A 123 15.82 11.57 11.37
N ASP A 124 16.72 10.85 12.05
CA ASP A 124 17.22 9.55 11.58
C ASP A 124 16.08 8.52 11.44
N ALA A 125 15.13 8.54 12.37
CA ALA A 125 13.97 7.67 12.30
C ALA A 125 13.05 8.03 11.12
N ALA A 126 12.79 9.32 10.88
CA ALA A 126 12.02 9.79 9.73
C ALA A 126 12.70 9.39 8.40
N GLU A 127 14.02 9.49 8.30
CA GLU A 127 14.78 9.06 7.13
C GLU A 127 14.66 7.54 6.92
N SER A 128 14.69 6.74 7.99
CA SER A 128 14.43 5.31 7.93
C SER A 128 13.04 4.98 7.40
N VAL A 129 12.00 5.72 7.84
CA VAL A 129 10.64 5.58 7.30
C VAL A 129 10.63 5.91 5.81
N ARG A 130 11.29 7.00 5.40
CA ARG A 130 11.37 7.43 3.99
C ARG A 130 12.03 6.38 3.10
N ARG A 131 13.14 5.77 3.54
CA ARG A 131 13.78 4.66 2.81
C ARG A 131 12.83 3.48 2.61
N ARG A 132 12.04 3.12 3.62
CA ARG A 132 11.04 2.03 3.50
C ARG A 132 9.89 2.42 2.57
N ALA A 133 9.43 3.67 2.63
CA ALA A 133 8.40 4.17 1.72
C ALA A 133 8.87 4.14 0.26
N ALA A 134 10.13 4.48 -0.01
CA ALA A 134 10.71 4.36 -1.36
C ALA A 134 10.65 2.91 -1.89
N ILE A 135 10.96 1.91 -1.05
CA ILE A 135 10.84 0.49 -1.44
C ILE A 135 9.39 0.14 -1.80
N VAL A 136 8.39 0.67 -1.08
CA VAL A 136 6.97 0.47 -1.44
C VAL A 136 6.68 1.02 -2.83
N VAL A 137 7.15 2.24 -3.12
CA VAL A 137 6.97 2.88 -4.43
C VAL A 137 7.65 2.07 -5.52
N ASP A 138 8.86 1.58 -5.29
CA ASP A 138 9.60 0.74 -6.23
C ASP A 138 8.87 -0.58 -6.52
N ASP A 139 8.38 -1.28 -5.49
CA ASP A 139 7.63 -2.54 -5.62
C ASP A 139 6.30 -2.33 -6.39
N VAL A 140 5.62 -1.19 -6.18
CA VAL A 140 4.40 -0.83 -6.92
C VAL A 140 4.73 -0.49 -8.38
N THR A 141 5.78 0.31 -8.60
CA THR A 141 6.23 0.68 -9.94
C THR A 141 6.61 -0.55 -10.76
N GLU A 142 7.32 -1.50 -10.16
CA GLU A 142 7.66 -2.77 -10.80
C GLU A 142 6.40 -3.59 -11.12
N ALA A 143 5.40 -3.60 -10.25
CA ALA A 143 4.14 -4.29 -10.53
C ALA A 143 3.42 -3.69 -11.75
N LEU A 144 3.40 -2.37 -11.87
CA LEU A 144 2.81 -1.65 -13.01
C LEU A 144 3.58 -1.95 -14.30
N ARG A 145 4.92 -1.85 -14.27
CA ARG A 145 5.80 -2.17 -15.40
C ARG A 145 5.60 -3.61 -15.87
N LEU A 146 5.56 -4.55 -14.92
CA LEU A 146 5.29 -5.97 -15.16
C LEU A 146 3.89 -6.23 -15.69
N LEU A 147 2.94 -5.31 -15.54
CA LEU A 147 1.60 -5.44 -16.10
C LEU A 147 1.55 -4.84 -17.52
N GLU A 148 2.20 -3.70 -17.72
CA GLU A 148 2.19 -2.89 -18.95
C GLU A 148 3.10 -3.38 -20.07
N GLY A 149 4.11 -4.20 -19.77
CA GLY A 149 5.06 -4.72 -20.77
C GLY A 149 4.45 -5.71 -21.80
N ASP A 150 3.31 -5.38 -22.41
CA ASP A 150 2.64 -6.04 -23.55
C ASP A 150 2.02 -5.02 -24.55
N GLU A 151 2.30 -3.71 -24.46
CA GLU A 151 1.87 -2.74 -25.51
C GLU A 151 2.85 -2.63 -26.71
N ALA A 152 3.67 -3.65 -26.97
CA ALA A 152 4.60 -3.68 -28.11
C ALA A 152 4.48 -4.98 -28.91
#